data_AF-A0A1Q7C4G0-F1
#
_entry.id   AF-A0A1Q7C4G0-F1
#
_cell.length_a   1.000
_cell.length_b   1.000
_cell.length_c   1.000
_cell.angle_alpha   90.00
_cell.angle_beta   90.00
_cell.angle_gamma   90.00
#
_symmetry.space_group_name_H-M   'P 1'
#
loop_
_entity.id
_entity.type
_entity.pdbx_description
1 polymer ?
#
loop_
_entity_poly.entity_id
_entity_poly.type
_entity_poly.pdbx_seq_one_letter_code
_entity_poly.pdbx_strand_id
1 'polypeptide(L)'
;MNQTLDEYAEAAIQRLLTEHPSLGEQGITLTRREHCLMLSGEVESPQRRAEIERLVNEALPDVDVRCDIGITRANPPTEHEELA
;
A
#
# COMPACT_ATOMS: atom_id res chain seq x y z
N MET A 1 1.25 -26.01 10.95
CA MET A 1 2.56 -25.81 10.29
C MET A 1 2.42 -24.56 9.42
N ASN A 2 2.27 -23.38 10.01
CA ASN A 2 1.83 -22.18 9.28
C ASN A 2 2.82 -21.00 9.32
N GLN A 3 3.95 -21.13 10.00
CA GLN A 3 4.89 -19.99 10.15
C GLN A 3 5.62 -19.62 8.85
N THR A 4 5.83 -20.57 7.94
CA THR A 4 6.59 -20.35 6.70
C THR A 4 5.84 -19.55 5.62
N LEU A 5 4.50 -19.61 5.60
CA LEU A 5 3.73 -18.84 4.61
C LEU A 5 3.74 -17.35 4.96
N ASP A 6 3.67 -17.04 6.26
CA ASP A 6 3.67 -15.69 6.78
C ASP A 6 5.01 -14.97 6.53
N GLU A 7 6.14 -15.65 6.80
CA GLU A 7 7.47 -15.09 6.60
C GLU A 7 7.76 -14.81 5.11
N TYR A 8 7.31 -15.71 4.22
CA TYR A 8 7.48 -15.53 2.78
C TYR A 8 6.60 -14.40 2.24
N ALA A 9 5.34 -14.32 2.69
CA ALA A 9 4.41 -13.27 2.29
C ALA A 9 4.87 -11.88 2.78
N GLU A 10 5.38 -11.79 4.02
CA GLU A 10 5.92 -10.55 4.56
C GLU A 10 7.14 -10.07 3.75
N ALA A 11 8.07 -10.97 3.44
CA ALA A 11 9.24 -10.64 2.63
C ALA A 11 8.85 -10.21 1.21
N ALA A 12 7.83 -10.84 0.61
CA ALA A 12 7.32 -10.46 -0.71
C ALA A 12 6.72 -9.04 -0.69
N ILE A 13 5.91 -8.69 0.32
CA ILE A 13 5.40 -7.32 0.47
C ILE A 13 6.54 -6.34 0.73
N GLN A 14 7.48 -6.63 1.64
CA GLN A 14 8.59 -5.71 1.92
C GLN A 14 9.40 -5.42 0.65
N ARG A 15 9.62 -6.46 -0.17
CA ARG A 15 10.28 -6.32 -1.45
C ARG A 15 9.46 -5.47 -2.41
N LEU A 16 8.13 -5.69 -2.49
CA LEU A 16 7.21 -4.87 -3.26
C LEU A 16 7.25 -3.39 -2.83
N LEU A 17 7.24 -3.11 -1.52
CA LEU A 17 7.36 -1.75 -0.97
C LEU A 17 8.71 -1.09 -1.35
N THR A 18 9.77 -1.89 -1.45
CA THR A 18 11.11 -1.41 -1.85
C THR A 18 11.21 -1.20 -3.36
N GLU A 19 10.63 -2.08 -4.16
CA GLU A 19 10.61 -2.00 -5.63
C GLU A 19 9.67 -0.91 -6.14
N HIS A 20 8.61 -0.61 -5.39
CA HIS A 20 7.66 0.46 -5.69
C HIS A 20 7.86 1.64 -4.71
N PRO A 21 8.76 2.59 -5.03
CA PRO A 21 9.03 3.75 -4.15
C PRO A 21 7.76 4.55 -3.82
N SER A 22 6.77 4.55 -4.73
CA SER A 22 5.44 5.12 -4.52
C SER A 22 4.68 4.55 -3.31
N LEU A 23 5.03 3.35 -2.84
CA LEU A 23 4.45 2.75 -1.62
C LEU A 23 5.23 3.15 -0.37
N GLY A 24 6.57 3.14 -0.45
CA GLY A 24 7.46 3.46 0.66
C GLY A 24 7.46 4.94 1.07
N GLU A 25 7.28 5.88 0.13
CA GLU A 25 7.26 7.32 0.42
C GLU A 25 5.96 7.79 1.10
N GLN A 26 4.88 7.01 1.02
CA GLN A 26 3.55 7.41 1.48
C GLN A 26 3.24 7.06 2.94
N GLY A 27 4.24 6.65 3.72
CA GLY A 27 4.02 6.22 5.10
C GLY A 27 3.17 4.95 5.21
N ILE A 28 3.08 4.16 4.13
CA ILE A 28 2.42 2.86 4.13
C ILE A 28 3.28 1.89 4.92
N THR A 29 2.69 1.30 5.95
CA THR A 29 3.34 0.34 6.84
C THR A 29 2.63 -1.00 6.75
N LEU A 30 3.42 -2.08 6.70
CA LEU A 30 2.93 -3.44 6.78
C LEU A 30 2.92 -3.92 8.23
N THR A 31 1.79 -4.46 8.66
CA THR A 31 1.63 -5.12 9.97
C THR A 31 1.12 -6.53 9.78
N ARG A 32 1.81 -7.51 10.36
CA ARG A 32 1.34 -8.91 10.40
C ARG A 32 0.31 -9.10 11.51
N ARG A 33 -0.82 -9.73 11.18
CA ARG A 33 -1.84 -10.19 12.13
C ARG A 33 -1.93 -11.72 12.10
N GLU A 34 -2.63 -12.31 13.08
CA GLU A 34 -2.67 -13.77 13.28
C GLU A 34 -3.15 -14.57 12.05
N HIS A 35 -3.94 -13.95 11.15
CA HIS A 35 -4.48 -14.62 9.96
C HIS A 35 -4.43 -13.79 8.68
N CYS A 36 -3.86 -12.59 8.71
CA CYS A 36 -3.82 -11.71 7.56
C CYS A 36 -2.66 -10.71 7.65
N LEU A 37 -2.28 -10.18 6.49
CA LEU A 37 -1.40 -9.03 6.42
C LEU A 37 -2.24 -7.77 6.35
N MET A 38 -1.81 -6.73 7.04
CA MET A 38 -2.49 -5.44 7.07
C MET A 38 -1.56 -4.36 6.57
N LEU A 39 -1.92 -3.72 5.45
CA LEU A 39 -1.29 -2.49 5.00
C LEU A 39 -2.07 -1.31 5.56
N SER A 40 -1.40 -0.49 6.35
CA SER A 40 -1.98 0.69 6.97
C SER A 40 -1.17 1.93 6.60
N GLY A 41 -1.84 3.00 6.23
CA GLY A 41 -1.16 4.27 5.92
C GLY A 41 -2.09 5.27 5.26
N GLU A 42 -1.51 6.30 4.67
CA GLU A 42 -2.27 7.43 4.15
C GLU A 42 -1.78 7.83 2.75
N VAL A 43 -2.72 8.06 1.83
CA VAL A 43 -2.40 8.46 0.45
C VAL A 43 -3.08 9.76 0.07
N GLU A 44 -2.46 10.48 -0.86
CA GLU A 44 -2.99 11.77 -1.36
C GLU A 44 -4.25 11.62 -2.22
N SER A 45 -4.51 10.45 -2.79
CA SER A 45 -5.63 10.24 -3.71
C SER A 45 -6.18 8.81 -3.69
N PRO A 46 -7.48 8.64 -4.02
CA PRO A 46 -8.09 7.31 -4.15
C PRO A 46 -7.47 6.48 -5.28
N GLN A 47 -6.95 7.11 -6.35
CA GLN A 47 -6.29 6.38 -7.44
C GLN A 47 -5.04 5.68 -6.94
N ARG A 48 -4.24 6.34 -6.08
CA ARG A 48 -3.10 5.71 -5.45
C ARG A 48 -3.54 4.52 -4.63
N ARG A 49 -4.53 4.67 -3.74
CA ARG A 49 -5.06 3.54 -2.95
C ARG A 49 -5.40 2.33 -3.85
N ALA A 50 -6.09 2.57 -4.97
CA ALA A 50 -6.47 1.51 -5.90
C ALA A 50 -5.26 0.82 -6.55
N GLU A 51 -4.21 1.58 -6.89
CA GLU A 51 -2.95 1.02 -7.39
C GLU A 51 -2.25 0.15 -6.34
N ILE A 52 -2.23 0.58 -5.08
CA ILE A 52 -1.66 -0.21 -3.97
C ILE A 52 -2.42 -1.53 -3.81
N GLU A 53 -3.76 -1.46 -3.72
CA GLU A 53 -4.60 -2.66 -3.64
C GLU A 53 -4.33 -3.61 -4.81
N ARG A 54 -4.20 -3.07 -6.03
CA ARG A 54 -3.91 -3.87 -7.23
C ARG A 54 -2.56 -4.57 -7.15
N LEU A 55 -1.48 -3.83 -6.83
CA LEU A 55 -0.12 -4.38 -6.73
C LEU A 55 -0.04 -5.49 -5.68
N VAL A 56 -0.68 -5.28 -4.54
CA VAL A 56 -0.71 -6.24 -3.44
C VAL A 56 -1.49 -7.51 -3.82
N ASN A 57 -2.66 -7.36 -4.43
CA ASN A 57 -3.45 -8.51 -4.92
C ASN A 57 -2.72 -9.29 -6.03
N GLU A 58 -1.98 -8.60 -6.90
CA GLU A 58 -1.22 -9.24 -7.97
C GLU A 58 0.00 -10.01 -7.44
N ALA A 59 0.68 -9.48 -6.43
CA ALA A 59 1.84 -10.12 -5.83
C ALA A 59 1.48 -11.31 -4.91
N LEU A 60 0.33 -11.23 -4.23
CA LEU A 60 -0.08 -12.24 -3.24
C LEU A 60 -1.58 -12.57 -3.36
N PRO A 61 -2.02 -13.21 -4.46
CA PRO A 61 -3.43 -13.53 -4.68
C PRO A 61 -3.99 -14.57 -3.68
N ASP A 62 -3.12 -15.38 -3.07
CA ASP A 62 -3.49 -16.44 -2.12
C ASP A 62 -3.41 -16.00 -0.64
N VAL A 63 -3.10 -14.74 -0.36
CA VAL A 63 -2.96 -14.21 1.01
C VAL A 63 -4.08 -13.22 1.30
N ASP A 64 -4.74 -13.34 2.46
CA ASP A 64 -5.69 -12.34 2.93
C ASP A 64 -4.91 -11.09 3.33
N VAL A 65 -4.86 -10.10 2.43
CA VAL A 65 -4.21 -8.81 2.67
C VAL A 65 -5.27 -7.71 2.77
N ARG A 66 -5.37 -7.09 3.95
CA ARG A 66 -6.28 -5.97 4.20
C ARG A 66 -5.58 -4.64 4.02
N CYS A 67 -6.11 -3.81 3.14
CA CYS A 67 -5.62 -2.44 2.92
C CYS A 67 -6.48 -1.45 3.72
N ASP A 68 -5.96 -1.00 4.85
CA ASP A 68 -6.52 0.08 5.69
C ASP A 68 -5.81 1.39 5.35
N ILE A 69 -6.03 1.88 4.14
CA ILE A 69 -5.36 3.05 3.60
C ILE A 69 -6.33 4.24 3.59
N GLY A 70 -6.04 5.22 4.45
CA GLY A 70 -6.75 6.49 4.50
C GLY A 70 -6.40 7.36 3.30
N ILE A 71 -7.35 8.21 2.88
CA ILE A 71 -7.06 9.26 1.90
C ILE A 71 -6.91 10.56 2.66
N THR A 72 -5.68 11.00 2.83
CA THR A 72 -5.37 12.30 3.41
C THR A 72 -5.49 13.30 2.27
N ARG A 73 -6.39 14.28 2.38
CA ARG A 73 -6.49 15.36 1.40
C ARG A 73 -5.18 16.15 1.40
N ALA A 74 -4.22 15.74 0.59
CA ALA A 74 -3.25 16.66 0.03
C ALA A 74 -4.06 17.54 -0.91
N ASN A 75 -4.55 18.66 -0.39
CA ASN A 75 -5.07 19.72 -1.25
C ASN A 75 -3.94 20.03 -2.25
N PRO A 76 -4.11 19.86 -3.57
CA PRO A 76 -3.18 20.54 -4.46
C PRO A 76 -3.30 22.04 -4.13
N PRO A 77 -2.23 22.84 -4.16
CA PRO A 77 -2.45 24.23 -4.53
C PRO A 77 -3.15 24.15 -5.89
N THR A 78 -4.44 24.47 -5.90
CA THR A 78 -5.19 24.64 -7.12
C THR A 78 -4.70 25.96 -7.70
N GLU A 79 -3.50 25.96 -8.26
CA GLU A 79 -2.97 27.06 -9.05
C GLU A 79 -2.71 26.47 -10.43
N HIS A 80 -3.80 26.23 -11.16
CA HIS A 80 -3.72 26.33 -12.61
C HIS A 80 -3.41 27.81 -12.88
N GLU A 81 -2.16 28.10 -13.25
CA GLU A 81 -1.76 29.38 -13.83
C GLU A 81 -2.62 29.62 -15.08
N GLU A 82 -3.65 30.47 -14.98
CA GLU A 82 -4.18 31.18 -16.14
C GLU A 82 -3.19 32.28 -16.49
N LEU A 83 -2.35 32.02 -17.48
CA LEU A 83 -1.54 33.02 -18.17
C LEU A 83 -2.49 34.02 -18.86
N ALA A 84 -2.65 35.20 -18.27
CA ALA A 84 -3.35 36.36 -18.85
C ALA A 84 -2.38 37.28 -19.60
#